data_AF-A0A9W9BXB8-F1
#
_entry.id   AF-A0A9W9BXB8-F1
#
_cell.length_a   1.000
_cell.length_b   1.000
_cell.length_c   1.000
_cell.angle_alpha   90.00
_cell.angle_beta   90.00
_cell.angle_gamma   90.00
#
_symmetry.space_group_name_H-M   'P 1'
#
loop_
_entity.id
_entity.type
_entity.pdbx_description
1 polymer ?
#
loop_
_entity_poly.entity_id
_entity_poly.type
_entity_poly.pdbx_seq_one_letter_code
_entity_poly.pdbx_strand_id
1 'polypeptide(L)'
;MEALMYDIVQNVWATKSIIFTCWTRTLDLIQIHLKTSGFAPQNFKRIDGDCPTSKRERILEEFANDGDIRILIMTTGTGAVG
;
A
#
# COMPACT_ATOMS: atom_id res chain seq x y z
N MET A 1 -12.81 -8.14 3.45
CA MET A 1 -12.26 -7.38 2.31
C MET A 1 -13.13 -6.16 1.99
N GLU A 2 -14.45 -6.33 1.92
CA GLU A 2 -15.40 -5.25 1.59
C GLU A 2 -15.28 -4.01 2.48
N ALA A 3 -15.28 -4.17 3.81
CA ALA A 3 -15.15 -3.04 4.74
C ALA A 3 -13.85 -2.23 4.54
N LEU A 4 -12.73 -2.92 4.25
CA LEU A 4 -11.46 -2.26 3.95
C LEU A 4 -11.55 -1.44 2.66
N MET A 5 -12.10 -2.03 1.60
CA MET A 5 -12.22 -1.35 0.31
C MET A 5 -13.18 -0.18 0.36
N TYR A 6 -14.28 -0.31 1.12
CA TYR A 6 -15.22 0.78 1.36
C TYR A 6 -14.51 1.97 2.01
N ASP A 7 -13.73 1.75 3.06
CA ASP A 7 -12.98 2.81 3.74
C ASP A 7 -11.96 3.51 2.82
N ILE A 8 -11.21 2.72 2.04
CA ILE A 8 -10.22 3.24 1.08
C ILE A 8 -10.92 4.11 0.04
N VAL A 9 -11.95 3.59 -0.64
CA VAL A 9 -12.59 4.30 -1.78
C VAL A 9 -13.20 5.63 -1.34
N GLN A 10 -13.72 5.72 -0.11
CA GLN A 10 -14.30 6.97 0.41
C GLN A 10 -13.26 8.05 0.72
N ASN A 11 -12.07 7.67 1.20
CA ASN A 11 -11.11 8.62 1.79
C ASN A 11 -9.82 8.81 0.97
N VAL A 12 -9.53 7.95 0.00
CA VAL A 12 -8.23 7.90 -0.71
C VAL A 12 -7.82 9.21 -1.39
N TRP A 13 -8.76 10.01 -1.86
CA TRP A 13 -8.46 11.28 -2.54
C TRP A 13 -8.21 12.44 -1.57
N ALA A 14 -8.64 12.30 -0.31
CA ALA A 14 -8.41 13.28 0.75
C ALA A 14 -7.16 12.96 1.58
N THR A 15 -6.92 11.68 1.88
CA THR A 15 -5.82 11.25 2.76
C THR A 15 -4.91 10.21 2.10
N LYS A 16 -3.70 10.03 2.65
CA LYS A 16 -2.85 8.87 2.34
C LYS A 16 -3.17 7.74 3.32
N SER A 17 -3.12 6.50 2.84
CA SER A 17 -3.44 5.31 3.64
C SER A 17 -2.30 4.31 3.64
N ILE A 18 -1.99 3.74 4.81
CA ILE A 18 -1.06 2.61 4.96
C ILE A 18 -1.84 1.39 5.45
N ILE A 19 -1.71 0.27 4.75
CA ILE A 19 -2.42 -0.97 5.05
C ILE A 19 -1.41 -2.03 5.46
N PHE A 20 -1.52 -2.51 6.69
CA PHE A 20 -0.67 -3.58 7.23
C PHE A 20 -1.36 -4.95 7.11
N THR A 21 -0.58 -5.97 6.75
CA THR A 21 -1.05 -7.36 6.74
C THR A 21 0.03 -8.31 7.24
N CYS A 22 -0.37 -9.45 7.83
CA CYS A 22 0.62 -10.44 8.26
C CYS A 22 1.11 -11.37 7.13
N TRP A 23 0.44 -11.39 5.97
CA TRP A 23 0.67 -12.39 4.92
C TRP A 23 0.81 -11.76 3.55
N THR A 24 1.85 -12.14 2.80
CA THR A 24 2.04 -11.71 1.40
C THR A 24 0.87 -12.09 0.50
N ARG A 25 0.25 -13.24 0.74
CA ARG A 25 -0.97 -13.65 0.04
C ARG A 25 -2.13 -12.65 0.22
N THR A 26 -2.24 -12.02 1.39
CA THR A 26 -3.25 -10.98 1.63
C THR A 26 -2.89 -9.70 0.90
N LEU A 27 -1.59 -9.36 0.78
CA LEU A 27 -1.14 -8.25 -0.08
C LEU A 27 -1.55 -8.47 -1.54
N ASP A 28 -1.37 -9.68 -2.06
CA ASP A 28 -1.77 -10.02 -3.44
C ASP A 28 -3.26 -9.78 -3.66
N LEU A 29 -4.10 -10.24 -2.72
CA LEU A 29 -5.55 -10.02 -2.77
C LEU A 29 -5.90 -8.54 -2.72
N ILE A 30 -5.28 -7.76 -1.83
CA ILE A 30 -5.51 -6.31 -1.75
C ILE A 30 -5.13 -5.64 -3.08
N GLN A 31 -4.02 -6.01 -3.71
CA GLN A 31 -3.64 -5.45 -5.01
C GLN A 31 -4.68 -5.74 -6.10
N ILE A 32 -5.25 -6.94 -6.12
CA ILE A 32 -6.32 -7.30 -7.04
C ILE A 32 -7.56 -6.44 -6.76
N HIS A 33 -7.96 -6.29 -5.51
CA HIS A 33 -9.11 -5.47 -5.13
C HIS A 33 -8.92 -3.98 -5.43
N LEU A 34 -7.71 -3.43 -5.24
CA LEU A 34 -7.37 -2.06 -5.62
C LEU A 34 -7.49 -1.85 -7.13
N LYS A 35 -6.91 -2.75 -7.94
CA LYS A 35 -6.98 -2.67 -9.40
C LYS A 35 -8.43 -2.75 -9.91
N THR A 36 -9.21 -3.68 -9.37
CA THR A 36 -10.63 -3.85 -9.74
C THR A 36 -11.51 -2.69 -9.27
N SER A 37 -11.06 -1.92 -8.27
CA SER A 37 -11.75 -0.70 -7.78
C SER A 37 -11.32 0.58 -8.50
N GLY A 38 -10.55 0.47 -9.59
CA GLY A 38 -10.15 1.61 -10.43
C GLY A 38 -8.84 2.28 -10.03
N PHE A 39 -8.12 1.78 -9.04
CA PHE A 39 -6.78 2.29 -8.72
C PHE A 39 -5.76 1.76 -9.72
N ALA A 40 -5.09 2.69 -10.40
CA ALA A 40 -4.05 2.35 -11.33
C ALA A 40 -2.74 2.01 -10.57
N PRO A 41 -1.80 1.27 -11.18
CA PRO A 41 -0.57 0.83 -10.51
C PRO A 41 0.31 1.97 -9.95
N GLN A 42 0.18 3.18 -10.46
CA GLN A 42 0.86 4.37 -9.94
C GLN A 42 0.24 4.90 -8.64
N ASN A 43 -1.00 4.56 -8.32
CA ASN A 43 -1.68 5.07 -7.13
C ASN A 43 -1.30 4.36 -5.83
N PHE A 44 -0.63 3.21 -5.93
CA PHE A 44 -0.26 2.42 -4.77
C PHE A 44 1.10 1.73 -4.88
N LYS A 45 1.75 1.52 -3.74
CA LYS A 45 3.05 0.84 -3.63
C LYS A 45 2.99 -0.30 -2.61
N ARG A 46 3.91 -1.26 -2.75
CA ARG A 46 4.00 -2.45 -1.90
C ARG A 46 5.38 -2.60 -1.28
N ILE A 47 5.43 -2.92 0.01
CA ILE A 47 6.64 -3.34 0.73
C ILE A 47 6.36 -4.69 1.40
N ASP A 48 7.13 -5.72 1.09
CA ASP A 48 7.08 -7.01 1.78
C ASP A 48 8.47 -7.46 2.23
N GLY A 49 8.55 -8.67 2.79
CA GLY A 49 9.79 -9.20 3.39
C GLY A 49 10.95 -9.35 2.40
N ASP A 50 10.65 -9.42 1.10
CA ASP A 50 11.63 -9.57 0.04
C ASP A 50 12.11 -8.21 -0.50
N CYS A 51 11.55 -7.10 -0.01
CA CYS A 51 11.94 -5.75 -0.42
C CYS A 51 13.27 -5.33 0.23
N PRO A 52 14.34 -5.10 -0.56
CA PRO A 52 15.62 -4.63 -0.03
C PRO A 52 15.49 -3.27 0.64
N THR A 53 16.36 -2.98 1.62
CA THR A 53 16.32 -1.71 2.40
C THR A 53 16.34 -0.47 1.52
N SER A 54 17.25 -0.38 0.55
CA SER A 54 17.35 0.77 -0.36
C SER A 54 16.08 0.99 -1.19
N LYS A 55 15.41 -0.09 -1.59
CA LYS A 55 14.13 -0.02 -2.31
C LYS A 55 13.00 0.42 -1.38
N ARG A 56 13.03 -0.03 -0.13
CA ARG A 56 12.06 0.39 0.90
C ARG A 56 12.13 1.88 1.17
N GLU A 57 13.33 2.40 1.44
CA GLU A 57 13.57 3.84 1.68
C GLU A 57 13.04 4.67 0.51
N ARG A 58 13.38 4.28 -0.71
CA ARG A 58 12.85 4.92 -1.92
C ARG A 58 11.33 4.89 -2.00
N ILE A 59 10.69 3.74 -1.73
CA ILE A 59 9.22 3.65 -1.76
C ILE A 59 8.59 4.54 -0.69
N LEU A 60 9.20 4.65 0.49
CA LEU A 60 8.74 5.53 1.57
C LEU A 60 8.90 7.01 1.19
N GLU A 61 10.02 7.39 0.58
CA GLU A 61 10.23 8.75 0.05
C GLU A 61 9.24 9.09 -1.07
N GLU A 62 9.04 8.18 -2.03
CA GLU A 62 8.03 8.31 -3.08
C GLU A 62 6.64 8.45 -2.45
N PHE A 63 6.29 7.60 -1.49
CA PHE A 63 5.01 7.69 -0.79
C PHE A 63 4.84 8.97 0.01
N ALA A 64 5.90 9.55 0.57
CA ALA A 64 5.82 10.81 1.31
C ALA A 64 5.62 12.02 0.38
N ASN A 65 6.31 12.03 -0.77
CA ASN A 65 6.45 13.23 -1.60
C ASN A 65 5.59 13.22 -2.87
N ASP A 66 5.23 12.05 -3.40
CA ASP A 66 4.43 11.92 -4.62
C ASP A 66 2.93 12.02 -4.29
N GLY A 67 2.25 13.02 -4.85
CA GLY A 67 0.81 13.23 -4.66
C GLY A 67 -0.07 12.15 -5.28
N ASP A 68 0.43 11.45 -6.30
CA ASP A 68 -0.30 10.41 -7.02
C ASP A 68 -0.33 9.08 -6.27
N ILE A 69 0.69 8.83 -5.44
CA ILE A 69 0.75 7.64 -4.58
C ILE A 69 -0.06 7.90 -3.31
N ARG A 70 -1.22 7.26 -3.24
CA ARG A 70 -2.20 7.42 -2.15
C ARG A 70 -2.20 6.27 -1.16
N ILE A 71 -1.81 5.08 -1.60
CA ILE A 71 -1.94 3.85 -0.81
C ILE A 71 -0.60 3.12 -0.72
N LEU A 72 -0.15 2.82 0.49
CA LEU A 72 0.98 1.94 0.75
C LEU A 72 0.47 0.66 1.40
N ILE A 73 0.76 -0.48 0.79
CA ILE A 73 0.44 -1.79 1.37
C ILE A 73 1.72 -2.46 1.83
N MET A 74 1.76 -2.98 3.06
CA MET A 74 2.97 -3.63 3.55
C MET A 74 2.75 -4.76 4.54
N THR A 75 3.73 -5.66 4.65
CA THR A 75 3.68 -6.69 5.69
C THR A 75 4.01 -6.09 7.06
N THR A 76 3.33 -6.53 8.12
CA THR A 76 3.58 -6.04 9.49
C THR A 76 5.04 -6.23 9.90
N GLY A 77 5.67 -7.32 9.47
CA GLY A 77 7.08 -7.61 9.74
C GLY A 77 8.07 -6.65 9.07
N THR A 78 7.66 -5.91 8.03
CA THR A 78 8.51 -4.89 7.38
C THR A 78 8.22 -3.47 7.84
N GLY A 79 7.13 -3.25 8.60
CA GLY A 79 6.83 -1.96 9.23
C GLY A 79 7.55 -1.72 10.56
N ALA A 80 8.15 -2.76 11.16
CA ALA A 80 8.78 -2.72 12.47
C ALA A 80 10.30 -2.42 12.44
N VAL A 81 10.84 -2.10 11.28
CA VAL A 81 12.25 -1.78 11.05
C VAL A 81 12.31 -0.30 10.70
N GLY A 82 12.29 0.52 11.75
CA GLY A 82 12.46 1.97 11.70
C GLY A 82 13.92 2.39 11.59
#